data_AF-A0A535GD39-F1
#
_entry.id   AF-A0A535GD39-F1
#
_cell.length_a   1.000
_cell.length_b   1.000
_cell.length_c   1.000
_cell.angle_alpha   90.00
_cell.angle_beta   90.00
_cell.angle_gamma   90.00
#
_symmetry.space_group_name_H-M   'P 1'
#
loop_
_entity.id
_entity.type
_entity.pdbx_description
1 polymer ?
#
loop_
_entity_poly.entity_id
_entity_poly.type
_entity_poly.pdbx_seq_one_letter_code
_entity_poly.pdbx_strand_id
1 'polypeptide(L)' 'MADFDVIIIGGGPAGLTAGLYAARANMNVVLFEAKDTGGEILNTELIEDYPGFESVTGAELAT' A
#
# COMPACT_ATOMS: atom_id res chain seq x y z
N MET A 1 17.43 -19.50 -5.17
CA MET A 1 16.89 -18.16 -5.44
C MET A 1 15.43 -18.19 -5.02
N ALA A 2 14.90 -17.17 -4.37
CA ALA A 2 13.45 -17.14 -4.10
C ALA A 2 12.74 -16.76 -5.40
N ASP A 3 11.87 -17.64 -5.90
CA ASP A 3 11.08 -17.37 -7.11
C ASP A 3 9.82 -16.61 -6.72
N PHE A 4 9.69 -15.36 -7.17
CA PHE A 4 8.52 -14.52 -6.93
C PHE A 4 7.61 -14.53 -8.17
N ASP A 5 6.31 -14.70 -7.95
CA ASP A 5 5.28 -14.59 -8.99
C ASP A 5 5.01 -13.12 -9.34
N VAL A 6 5.09 -12.23 -8.34
CA VAL A 6 4.83 -10.79 -8.48
C VAL A 6 5.85 -9.98 -7.69
N ILE A 7 6.43 -8.97 -8.33
CA ILE A 7 7.29 -7.98 -7.68
C ILE A 7 6.61 -6.61 -7.81
N ILE A 8 6.43 -5.95 -6.68
CA ILE A 8 5.81 -4.62 -6.58
C ILE A 8 6.88 -3.62 -6.14
N ILE A 9 6.97 -2.49 -6.84
CA ILE A 9 7.88 -1.40 -6.50
C ILE A 9 7.01 -0.18 -6.17
N GLY A 10 7.05 0.22 -4.90
CA GLY A 10 6.21 1.27 -4.31
C GLY A 10 5.23 0.71 -3.29
N GLY A 11 5.31 1.22 -2.06
CA GLY A 11 4.46 0.92 -0.91
C GLY A 11 3.37 1.95 -0.67
N GLY A 12 2.94 2.66 -1.71
CA GLY A 12 1.75 3.50 -1.66
C GLY A 12 0.44 2.68 -1.71
N PRO A 13 -0.73 3.34 -1.68
CA PRO A 13 -2.03 2.66 -1.66
C PRO A 13 -2.23 1.70 -2.84
N ALA A 14 -1.73 2.05 -4.03
CA ALA A 14 -1.80 1.17 -5.21
C ALA A 14 -0.96 -0.11 -5.03
N GLY A 15 0.28 0.00 -4.54
CA GLY A 15 1.18 -1.13 -4.34
C GLY A 15 0.73 -2.04 -3.21
N LEU A 16 0.27 -1.45 -2.09
CA LEU A 16 -0.29 -2.20 -0.97
C LEU A 16 -1.55 -2.96 -1.38
N THR A 17 -2.45 -2.33 -2.14
CA THR A 17 -3.66 -2.99 -2.66
C THR A 17 -3.30 -4.13 -3.61
N ALA A 18 -2.36 -3.91 -4.53
CA ALA A 18 -1.89 -4.97 -5.44
C ALA A 18 -1.26 -6.14 -4.67
N GLY A 19 -0.42 -5.85 -3.66
CA GLY A 19 0.22 -6.86 -2.81
C GLY A 19 -0.78 -7.66 -2.00
N LEU A 20 -1.78 -6.98 -1.42
CA LEU A 20 -2.89 -7.63 -0.71
C LEU A 20 -3.62 -8.64 -1.61
N TYR A 21 -3.99 -8.23 -2.82
CA TYR A 21 -4.72 -9.11 -3.73
C TYR A 21 -3.85 -10.24 -4.30
N ALA A 22 -2.57 -9.99 -4.61
CA ALA A 22 -1.63 -11.03 -5.04
C ALA A 22 -1.42 -12.08 -3.93
N ALA A 23 -1.19 -11.65 -2.69
CA ALA A 23 -1.05 -12.54 -1.55
C ALA A 23 -2.34 -13.34 -1.30
N ARG A 24 -3.52 -12.71 -1.43
CA ARG A 24 -4.83 -13.40 -1.33
C ARG A 24 -5.05 -14.43 -2.43
N ALA A 25 -4.44 -14.24 -3.60
CA ALA A 25 -4.43 -15.21 -4.68
C ALA A 25 -3.37 -16.32 -4.49
N ASN A 26 -2.73 -16.38 -3.31
CA ASN A 26 -1.72 -17.35 -2.94
C ASN A 26 -0.45 -17.31 -3.82
N MET A 27 -0.13 -16.13 -4.36
CA MET A 27 1.08 -15.87 -5.12
C MET A 27 2.25 -15.54 -4.18
N ASN A 28 3.46 -15.95 -4.54
CA ASN A 28 4.67 -15.49 -3.87
C ASN A 28 4.98 -14.05 -4.31
N VAL A 29 4.56 -13.08 -3.52
CA VAL A 29 4.69 -11.65 -3.82
C VAL A 29 5.71 -10.97 -2.89
N VAL A 30 6.49 -10.05 -3.45
CA VAL A 30 7.37 -9.15 -2.69
C VAL A 30 7.09 -7.70 -3.07
N LEU A 31 7.05 -6.82 -2.08
CA LEU A 31 6.90 -5.39 -2.23
C LEU A 31 8.15 -4.69 -1.72
N PHE A 32 8.69 -3.79 -2.52
CA PHE A 32 9.80 -2.92 -2.15
C PHE A 32 9.32 -1.47 -2.04
N GLU A 33 9.65 -0.81 -0.93
CA GLU A 33 9.49 0.62 -0.74
C GLU A 33 10.85 1.20 -0.33
N ALA A 34 11.17 2.38 -0.84
CA ALA A 34 12.43 3.06 -0.59
C ALA A 34 12.40 3.90 0.69
N LYS A 35 11.21 4.34 1.11
CA LYS A 35 10.99 5.17 2.31
C LYS A 35 9.96 4.51 3.24
N ASP A 36 9.09 5.32 3.83
CA ASP A 36 7.99 4.89 4.65
C ASP A 36 6.83 4.39 3.79
N THR A 37 6.18 3.32 4.26
CA THR A 37 4.99 2.73 3.64
C THR A 37 3.82 3.70 3.73
N GLY A 38 3.10 3.89 2.61
CA GLY A 38 2.03 4.85 2.46
C GLY A 38 2.22 5.74 1.23
N GLY A 39 3.47 5.99 0.81
CA GLY A 39 3.74 6.84 -0.35
C GLY A 39 3.21 8.26 -0.13
N GLU A 40 2.62 8.87 -1.16
CA GLU A 40 2.22 10.29 -1.10
C GLU A 40 1.10 10.60 -0.10
N ILE A 41 0.29 9.63 0.32
CA ILE A 41 -0.74 9.91 1.34
C ILE A 41 -0.13 10.31 2.69
N LEU A 42 1.12 9.92 2.98
CA LEU A 42 1.82 10.35 4.19
C LEU A 42 2.09 11.86 4.23
N ASN A 43 2.09 12.53 3.07
CA ASN A 43 2.27 13.98 2.96
C ASN A 43 0.95 14.75 3.08
N THR A 44 -0.18 14.06 3.27
CA THR A 44 -1.51 14.65 3.38
C THR A 44 -1.95 14.65 4.83
N GLU A 45 -2.24 15.84 5.39
CA GLU A 45 -2.67 15.98 6.78
C GLU A 45 -4.03 15.31 7.04
N LEU A 46 -5.01 15.54 6.14
CA LEU A 46 -6.38 15.07 6.29
C LEU A 46 -6.96 14.63 4.94
N ILE A 47 -7.62 13.47 4.94
CA ILE A 47 -8.29 12.86 3.79
C ILE A 47 -9.78 12.70 4.13
N GLU A 48 -10.65 13.28 3.30
CA GLU A 48 -12.11 13.32 3.52
C GLU A 48 -12.89 12.69 2.35
N ASP A 49 -12.19 12.18 1.34
CA ASP A 49 -12.75 11.63 0.11
C ASP A 49 -12.42 10.14 -0.10
N TYR A 50 -11.91 9.46 0.93
CA TYR A 50 -11.66 8.02 0.88
C TYR A 50 -12.86 7.23 1.45
N PRO A 51 -13.55 6.41 0.63
CA PRO A 51 -14.74 5.68 1.07
C PRO A 51 -14.50 4.81 2.31
N GLY A 52 -15.44 4.86 3.26
CA GLY A 52 -15.35 4.15 4.54
C GLY A 52 -14.81 5.00 5.69
N PHE A 53 -14.32 6.21 5.40
CA PHE A 53 -13.92 7.20 6.39
C PHE A 53 -14.62 8.53 6.08
N GLU A 54 -15.17 9.17 7.10
CA GLU A 54 -15.65 10.55 6.99
C GLU A 54 -14.48 11.54 6.95
N SER A 55 -13.45 11.25 7.75
CA SER A 55 -12.21 12.00 7.83
C SER A 55 -11.13 11.10 8.46
N VAL A 56 -9.93 11.08 7.89
CA VAL A 56 -8.79 10.27 8.38
C VAL A 56 -7.48 10.95 8.03
N THR A 57 -6.46 10.83 8.88
CA THR A 57 -5.13 11.37 8.52
C THR A 57 -4.42 10.47 7.52
N GLY A 58 -3.50 11.03 6.73
CA GLY A 58 -2.69 10.25 5.81
C GLY A 58 -1.87 9.14 6.48
N ALA A 59 -1.36 9.40 7.68
CA ALA A 59 -0.62 8.43 8.47
C ALA A 59 -1.51 7.28 8.98
N GLU A 60 -2.73 7.56 9.43
CA GLU A 60 -3.68 6.53 9.87
C GLU A 60 -4.15 5.67 8.69
N LEU A 61 -4.38 6.26 7.52
CA LEU A 61 -4.81 5.52 6.33
C LEU A 61 -3.70 4.63 5.73
N ALA A 62 -2.44 4.95 5.99
CA ALA A 62 -1.27 4.20 5.52
C ALA A 62 -0.95 2.92 6.34
N THR A 63 -1.68 2.67 7.44
CA THR A 63 -1.43 1.58 8.41
C THR A 63 -2.50 0.49 8.32
#